data_AF-A0A4R2JP98-F1
#
_entry.id   AF-A0A4R2JP98-F1
#
_cell.length_a   1.000
_cell.length_b   1.000
_cell.length_c   1.000
_cell.angle_alpha   90.00
_cell.angle_beta   90.00
_cell.angle_gamma   90.00
#
_symmetry.space_group_name_H-M   'P 1'
#
loop_
_entity.id
_entity.type
_entity.pdbx_description
1 polymer ?
#
loop_
_entity_poly.entity_id
_entity_poly.type
_entity_poly.pdbx_seq_one_letter_code
_entity_poly.pdbx_strand_id
1 'polypeptide(L)'
;MSRLTVDLRRRLREALACARFALLSGRVDATVRADELGAMRFLVALDDPAPLHDYVAEQLGALLGRNGADLFETLRAFLETDGHHATIAERCHVQKSTVKYRLARIAEILHRPLSDPEVRFELHLAVALSDVLTVLAFTP
;
A
#
# COMPACT_ATOMS: atom_id res chain seq x y z
N MET A 1 23.67 -3.62 -29.28
CA MET A 1 22.24 -4.00 -29.17
C MET A 1 21.71 -4.08 -27.72
N SER A 2 22.53 -4.03 -26.66
CA SER A 2 22.03 -4.17 -25.27
C SER A 2 21.52 -2.90 -24.58
N ARG A 3 21.91 -1.69 -25.01
CA ARG A 3 21.45 -0.44 -24.38
C ARG A 3 20.01 -0.04 -24.75
N LEU A 4 19.61 -0.29 -26.00
CA LEU A 4 18.25 0.00 -26.50
C LEU A 4 17.17 -0.88 -25.85
N THR A 5 17.48 -2.14 -25.52
CA THR A 5 16.54 -3.07 -24.88
C THR A 5 16.34 -2.77 -23.39
N VAL A 6 17.41 -2.39 -22.68
CA VAL A 6 17.34 -1.95 -21.28
C VAL A 6 16.55 -0.65 -21.16
N ASP A 7 16.76 0.29 -22.08
CA ASP A 7 16.06 1.57 -22.09
C ASP A 7 14.55 1.38 -22.37
N LEU A 8 14.19 0.57 -23.37
CA LEU A 8 12.78 0.27 -23.68
C LEU A 8 12.05 -0.41 -22.51
N ARG A 9 12.69 -1.38 -21.86
CA ARG A 9 12.10 -2.10 -20.72
C ARG A 9 11.84 -1.17 -19.54
N ARG A 10 12.78 -0.26 -19.27
CA ARG A 10 12.64 0.78 -18.23
C ARG A 10 11.51 1.76 -18.57
N ARG A 11 11.47 2.28 -19.81
CA ARG A 11 10.43 3.24 -20.24
C ARG A 11 9.03 2.61 -20.23
N LEU A 12 8.91 1.33 -20.60
CA LEU A 12 7.65 0.60 -20.53
C LEU A 12 7.18 0.42 -19.07
N ARG A 13 8.08 0.08 -18.15
CA ARG A 13 7.76 0.02 -16.71
C ARG A 13 7.28 1.35 -16.15
N GLU A 14 7.99 2.42 -16.48
CA GLU A 14 7.65 3.79 -16.09
C GLU A 14 6.26 4.20 -16.62
N ALA A 15 5.99 3.97 -17.90
CA ALA A 15 4.69 4.25 -18.51
C ALA A 15 3.55 3.42 -17.89
N LEU A 16 3.78 2.13 -17.65
CA LEU A 16 2.80 1.25 -16.98
C LEU A 16 2.51 1.74 -15.57
N ALA A 17 3.51 2.17 -14.81
CA ALA A 17 3.31 2.69 -13.46
C ALA A 17 2.55 4.02 -13.44
N CYS A 18 2.82 4.94 -14.37
CA CYS A 18 2.04 6.16 -14.51
C CYS A 18 0.55 5.86 -14.80
N ALA A 19 0.28 5.00 -15.78
CA ALA A 19 -1.08 4.60 -16.15
C ALA A 19 -1.82 3.97 -14.96
N ARG A 20 -1.11 3.14 -14.21
CA ARG A 20 -1.61 2.45 -13.03
C ARG A 20 -1.86 3.37 -11.83
N PHE A 21 -0.96 4.32 -11.58
CA PHE A 21 -1.15 5.35 -10.56
C PHE A 21 -2.36 6.25 -10.87
N ALA A 22 -2.58 6.57 -12.14
CA ALA A 22 -3.76 7.32 -12.58
C ALA A 22 -5.06 6.60 -12.22
N LEU A 23 -5.12 5.28 -12.50
CA LEU A 23 -6.28 4.43 -12.19
C LEU A 23 -6.58 4.37 -10.68
N LEU A 24 -5.56 4.18 -9.84
CA LEU A 24 -5.73 4.12 -8.38
C LEU A 24 -6.11 5.45 -7.75
N SER A 25 -5.62 6.55 -8.31
CA SER A 25 -5.90 7.89 -7.82
C SER A 25 -7.36 8.32 -8.09
N GLY A 26 -8.18 7.44 -8.70
CA GLY A 26 -9.53 7.75 -9.14
C GLY A 26 -9.58 8.78 -10.28
N ARG A 27 -8.43 9.02 -10.95
CA ARG A 27 -8.31 10.05 -11.97
C ARG A 27 -8.47 9.43 -13.35
N VAL A 28 -9.73 9.26 -13.77
CA VAL A 28 -10.10 8.59 -15.02
C VAL A 28 -9.70 9.39 -16.28
N ASP A 29 -9.41 10.69 -16.15
CA ASP A 29 -9.00 11.60 -17.25
C ASP A 29 -7.68 12.35 -16.99
N ALA A 30 -6.79 11.81 -16.14
CA ALA A 30 -5.51 12.46 -15.85
C ALA A 30 -4.33 11.84 -16.60
N THR A 31 -3.59 12.68 -17.31
CA THR A 31 -2.21 12.39 -17.71
C THR A 31 -1.32 12.42 -16.48
N VAL A 32 -0.85 11.26 -16.02
CA VAL A 32 0.15 11.17 -14.94
C VAL A 32 1.53 11.19 -15.57
N ARG A 33 2.34 12.15 -15.16
CA ARG A 33 3.75 12.20 -15.57
C ARG A 33 4.63 11.42 -14.61
N ALA A 34 5.73 10.88 -15.10
CA ALA A 34 6.62 10.07 -14.26
C ALA A 34 7.27 10.84 -13.10
N ASP A 35 7.40 12.16 -13.20
CA ASP A 35 7.85 13.04 -12.13
C ASP A 35 6.78 13.28 -11.04
N GLU A 36 5.50 13.03 -11.35
CA GLU A 36 4.38 13.11 -10.39
C GLU A 36 4.26 11.84 -9.52
N LEU A 37 4.95 10.75 -9.87
CA LEU A 37 5.01 9.52 -9.06
C LEU A 37 5.70 9.73 -7.71
N GLY A 38 6.43 10.84 -7.51
CA GLY A 38 7.15 11.11 -6.27
C GLY A 38 8.15 9.99 -5.92
N ALA A 39 8.12 9.48 -4.69
CA ALA A 39 8.98 8.37 -4.25
C ALA A 39 8.68 7.05 -4.98
N MET A 40 7.48 6.89 -5.54
CA MET A 40 7.05 5.64 -6.20
C MET A 40 7.85 5.34 -7.46
N ARG A 41 8.44 6.35 -8.09
CA ARG A 41 9.35 6.18 -9.25
C ARG A 41 10.54 5.28 -8.94
N PHE A 42 11.01 5.27 -7.70
CA PHE A 42 12.13 4.44 -7.28
C PHE A 42 11.73 2.96 -7.22
N LEU A 43 10.50 2.68 -6.81
CA LEU A 43 9.95 1.32 -6.74
C LEU A 43 9.75 0.72 -8.14
N VAL A 44 9.28 1.53 -9.09
CA VAL A 44 9.07 1.13 -10.49
C VAL A 44 10.40 0.91 -11.23
N ALA A 45 11.46 1.59 -10.77
CA ALA A 45 12.81 1.42 -11.31
C ALA A 45 13.48 0.12 -10.83
N LEU A 46 12.94 -0.56 -9.82
CA LEU A 46 13.45 -1.86 -9.38
C LEU A 46 13.22 -2.91 -10.48
N ASP A 47 14.27 -3.70 -10.74
CA ASP A 47 14.20 -4.79 -11.69
C ASP A 47 13.59 -6.07 -11.07
N ASP A 48 13.71 -6.20 -9.74
CA ASP A 48 13.19 -7.33 -8.96
C ASP A 48 12.29 -6.82 -7.82
N PRO A 49 10.99 -7.20 -7.80
CA PRO A 49 10.06 -6.83 -6.74
C PRO A 49 10.16 -7.74 -5.50
N ALA A 50 10.96 -8.82 -5.50
CA ALA A 50 11.01 -9.76 -4.38
C ALA A 50 11.25 -9.09 -3.00
N PRO A 51 12.17 -8.13 -2.85
CA PRO A 51 12.35 -7.44 -1.57
C PRO A 51 11.12 -6.65 -1.10
N LEU A 52 10.28 -6.20 -2.04
CA LEU A 52 9.03 -5.49 -1.70
C LEU A 52 7.98 -6.49 -1.23
N HIS A 53 7.89 -7.65 -1.87
CA HIS A 53 7.01 -8.73 -1.41
C HIS A 53 7.40 -9.21 -0.02
N ASP A 54 8.69 -9.43 0.24
CA ASP A 54 9.19 -9.86 1.53
C ASP A 54 8.86 -8.84 2.62
N TYR A 55 9.08 -7.55 2.34
CA TYR A 55 8.75 -6.48 3.28
C TYR A 55 7.23 -6.41 3.55
N VAL A 56 6.38 -6.47 2.52
CA VAL A 56 4.92 -6.47 2.70
C VAL A 56 4.47 -7.71 3.48
N ALA A 57 5.05 -8.87 3.21
CA ALA A 57 4.75 -10.10 3.94
C ALA A 57 5.19 -10.03 5.41
N GLU A 58 6.35 -9.45 5.70
CA GLU A 58 6.84 -9.23 7.06
C GLU A 58 5.92 -8.28 7.84
N GLN A 59 5.50 -7.17 7.22
CA GLN A 59 4.74 -6.14 7.90
C GLN A 59 3.23 -6.42 7.98
N LEU A 60 2.65 -7.03 6.95
CA LEU A 60 1.20 -7.18 6.80
C LEU A 60 0.75 -8.65 6.63
N GLY A 61 1.67 -9.60 6.42
CA GLY A 61 1.32 -10.98 6.11
C GLY A 61 0.49 -11.65 7.21
N ALA A 62 0.82 -11.40 8.48
CA ALA A 62 0.03 -11.90 9.60
C ALA A 62 -1.42 -11.36 9.61
N LEU A 63 -1.60 -10.12 9.15
CA LEU A 63 -2.90 -9.45 9.07
C LEU A 63 -3.72 -9.94 7.87
N LEU A 64 -3.09 -10.18 6.72
CA LEU A 64 -3.71 -10.57 5.46
C LEU A 64 -4.12 -12.06 5.39
N GLY A 65 -4.03 -12.81 6.48
CA GLY A 65 -4.47 -14.20 6.58
C GLY A 65 -5.99 -14.40 6.41
N ARG A 66 -6.51 -15.58 6.80
CA ARG A 66 -7.94 -15.90 6.65
C ARG A 66 -8.83 -14.94 7.46
N ASN A 67 -9.70 -14.20 6.76
CA ASN A 67 -10.58 -13.13 7.25
C ASN A 67 -9.90 -11.78 7.58
N GLY A 68 -8.70 -11.53 7.03
CA GLY A 68 -7.92 -10.31 7.24
C GLY A 68 -8.43 -9.04 6.55
N ALA A 69 -9.29 -9.17 5.53
CA ALA A 69 -9.72 -8.05 4.68
C ALA A 69 -10.33 -6.88 5.48
N ASP A 70 -11.27 -7.18 6.38
CA ASP A 70 -11.92 -6.18 7.23
C ASP A 70 -10.95 -5.44 8.15
N LEU A 71 -9.96 -6.16 8.70
CA LEU A 71 -8.95 -5.58 9.58
C LEU A 71 -7.94 -4.76 8.78
N PHE A 72 -7.58 -5.23 7.59
CA PHE A 72 -6.72 -4.50 6.68
C PHE A 72 -7.36 -3.19 6.22
N GLU A 73 -8.63 -3.20 5.83
CA GLU A 73 -9.37 -1.97 5.50
C GLU A 73 -9.46 -1.02 6.70
N THR A 74 -9.64 -1.55 7.91
CA THR A 74 -9.63 -0.73 9.14
C THR A 74 -8.25 -0.12 9.40
N LEU A 75 -7.17 -0.88 9.18
CA LEU A 75 -5.80 -0.38 9.30
C LEU A 75 -5.52 0.72 8.26
N ARG A 76 -5.90 0.51 7.00
CA ARG A 76 -5.75 1.52 5.94
C ARG A 76 -6.47 2.80 6.32
N ALA A 77 -7.74 2.70 6.73
CA ALA A 77 -8.51 3.86 7.16
C ALA A 77 -7.90 4.56 8.40
N PHE A 78 -7.32 3.80 9.33
CA PHE A 78 -6.63 4.35 10.50
C PHE A 78 -5.41 5.18 10.12
N LEU A 79 -4.57 4.65 9.23
CA LEU A 79 -3.36 5.31 8.75
C LEU A 79 -3.71 6.58 7.95
N GLU A 80 -4.71 6.52 7.07
CA GLU A 80 -5.13 7.68 6.25
C GLU A 80 -5.82 8.80 7.02
N THR A 81 -6.37 8.52 8.21
CA THR A 81 -7.12 9.49 9.02
C THR A 81 -6.38 9.90 10.29
N ASP A 82 -5.10 9.55 10.40
CA ASP A 82 -4.24 9.74 11.57
C ASP A 82 -4.90 9.26 12.89
N GLY A 83 -5.69 8.19 12.78
CA GLY A 83 -6.39 7.58 13.91
C GLY A 83 -7.72 8.21 14.31
N HIS A 84 -8.35 9.05 13.47
CA HIS A 84 -9.65 9.63 13.80
C HIS A 84 -10.80 8.60 13.78
N HIS A 85 -11.09 8.00 14.93
CA HIS A 85 -12.04 6.87 15.07
C HIS A 85 -13.43 7.11 14.48
N ALA A 86 -13.94 8.35 14.47
CA ALA A 86 -15.24 8.64 13.87
C ALA A 86 -15.21 8.49 12.34
N THR A 87 -14.17 9.01 11.69
CA THR A 87 -13.98 8.90 10.24
C THR A 87 -13.69 7.46 9.84
N ILE A 88 -12.92 6.71 10.64
CA ILE A 88 -12.69 5.28 10.41
C ILE A 88 -14.03 4.50 10.48
N ALA A 89 -14.86 4.79 11.49
CA ALA A 89 -16.15 4.13 11.66
C ALA A 89 -17.08 4.37 10.46
N GLU A 90 -17.13 5.61 9.96
CA GLU A 90 -17.89 5.99 8.78
C GLU A 90 -17.39 5.28 7.52
N ARG A 91 -16.06 5.31 7.28
CA ARG A 91 -15.44 4.68 6.10
C ARG A 91 -15.59 3.15 6.08
N CYS A 92 -15.46 2.51 7.23
CA CYS A 92 -15.58 1.06 7.34
C CYS A 92 -17.04 0.60 7.55
N HIS A 93 -18.01 1.51 7.61
CA HIS A 93 -19.42 1.21 7.89
C HIS A 93 -19.64 0.40 9.17
N VAL A 94 -18.93 0.75 10.25
CA VAL A 94 -19.02 0.07 11.56
C VAL A 94 -19.22 1.07 12.69
N GLN A 95 -19.52 0.58 13.90
CA GLN A 95 -19.59 1.42 15.10
C GLN A 95 -18.19 1.78 15.63
N LYS A 96 -18.09 2.92 16.34
CA LYS A 96 -16.83 3.36 16.98
C LYS A 96 -16.25 2.32 17.96
N SER A 97 -17.11 1.57 18.65
CA SER A 97 -16.71 0.45 19.52
C SER A 97 -16.00 -0.65 18.73
N THR A 98 -16.54 -1.00 17.56
CA THR A 98 -15.94 -1.97 16.64
C THR A 98 -14.61 -1.49 16.09
N VAL A 99 -14.45 -0.20 15.78
CA VAL A 99 -13.15 0.37 15.37
C VAL A 99 -12.10 0.15 16.47
N LYS A 100 -12.40 0.52 17.71
CA LYS A 100 -11.47 0.31 18.84
C LYS A 100 -11.08 -1.16 18.99
N TYR A 101 -12.06 -2.07 18.92
CA TYR A 101 -11.82 -3.51 18.97
C TYR A 101 -10.91 -3.98 17.83
N ARG A 102 -11.20 -3.57 16.58
CA ARG A 102 -10.41 -3.94 15.41
C ARG A 102 -8.97 -3.41 15.51
N LEU A 103 -8.77 -2.17 15.94
CA LEU A 103 -7.43 -1.59 16.13
C LEU A 103 -6.63 -2.29 17.22
N ALA A 104 -7.27 -2.64 18.35
CA ALA A 104 -6.63 -3.46 19.37
C ALA A 104 -6.23 -4.84 18.80
N ARG A 105 -7.14 -5.47 18.05
CA ARG A 105 -6.90 -6.76 17.40
C ARG A 105 -5.77 -6.70 16.37
N ILE A 106 -5.67 -5.62 15.59
CA ILE A 106 -4.59 -5.39 14.63
C ILE A 106 -3.25 -5.29 15.37
N ALA A 107 -3.18 -4.48 16.44
CA ALA A 107 -1.97 -4.35 17.26
C ALA A 107 -1.53 -5.70 17.88
N GLU A 108 -2.49 -6.53 18.32
CA GLU A 108 -2.24 -7.88 18.80
C GLU A 108 -1.66 -8.79 17.69
N ILE A 109 -2.28 -8.81 16.51
CA ILE A 109 -1.86 -9.68 15.39
C ILE A 109 -0.48 -9.29 14.88
N LEU A 110 -0.20 -7.98 14.79
CA LEU A 110 1.08 -7.48 14.33
C LEU A 110 2.15 -7.49 15.41
N HIS A 111 1.78 -7.72 16.67
CA HIS A 111 2.65 -7.61 17.84
C HIS A 111 3.35 -6.24 17.96
N ARG A 112 2.68 -5.18 17.51
CA ARG A 112 3.26 -3.82 17.45
C ARG A 112 2.25 -2.75 17.90
N PRO A 113 2.71 -1.73 18.64
CA PRO A 113 1.83 -0.66 19.10
C PRO A 113 1.52 0.33 17.96
N LEU A 114 0.25 0.44 17.57
CA LEU A 114 -0.20 1.42 16.56
C LEU A 114 -0.10 2.89 17.03
N SER A 115 0.28 3.15 18.29
CA SER A 115 0.55 4.49 18.81
C SER A 115 1.97 4.98 18.49
N ASP A 116 2.88 4.08 18.12
CA ASP A 116 4.27 4.40 17.82
C ASP A 116 4.38 5.02 16.41
N PRO A 117 4.93 6.24 16.27
CA PRO A 117 5.12 6.87 14.96
C PRO A 117 5.98 6.06 13.98
N GLU A 118 7.00 5.34 14.47
CA GLU A 118 7.87 4.53 13.61
C GLU A 118 7.12 3.32 13.06
N VAL A 119 6.33 2.65 13.92
CA VAL A 119 5.42 1.58 13.52
C VAL A 119 4.40 2.08 12.48
N ARG A 120 3.79 3.25 12.70
CA ARG A 120 2.84 3.83 11.74
C ARG A 120 3.48 4.11 10.38
N PHE A 121 4.70 4.63 10.38
CA PHE A 121 5.44 4.90 9.14
C PHE A 121 5.70 3.61 8.36
N GLU A 122 6.21 2.57 9.02
CA GLU A 122 6.46 1.27 8.38
C GLU A 122 5.18 0.64 7.83
N LEU A 123 4.06 0.72 8.58
CA LEU A 123 2.77 0.22 8.11
C LEU A 123 2.22 1.04 6.94
N HIS A 124 2.36 2.37 6.96
CA HIS A 124 2.04 3.22 5.81
C HIS A 124 2.82 2.80 4.56
N LEU A 125 4.13 2.57 4.72
CA LEU A 125 4.99 2.13 3.64
C LEU A 125 4.55 0.76 3.13
N ALA A 126 4.28 -0.20 4.02
CA ALA A 126 3.84 -1.53 3.64
C ALA A 126 2.50 -1.52 2.89
N VAL A 127 1.52 -0.70 3.32
CA VAL A 127 0.24 -0.54 2.59
C VAL A 127 0.49 0.06 1.20
N ALA A 128 1.29 1.12 1.09
CA ALA A 128 1.61 1.74 -0.19
C ALA A 128 2.34 0.76 -1.14
N LEU A 129 3.27 -0.05 -0.61
CA LEU A 129 3.95 -1.10 -1.36
C LEU A 129 3.00 -2.21 -1.79
N SER A 130 2.08 -2.64 -0.93
CA SER A 130 1.04 -3.62 -1.28
C SER A 130 0.17 -3.13 -2.44
N ASP A 131 -0.21 -1.86 -2.43
CA ASP A 131 -0.98 -1.25 -3.53
C ASP A 131 -0.16 -1.28 -4.82
N VAL A 132 1.13 -0.90 -4.77
CA VAL A 132 2.03 -0.97 -5.94
C VAL A 132 2.17 -2.38 -6.48
N LEU A 133 2.40 -3.37 -5.62
CA LEU A 133 2.61 -4.76 -6.04
C LEU A 133 1.34 -5.34 -6.69
N THR A 134 0.18 -5.10 -6.07
CA THR A 134 -1.15 -5.47 -6.61
C THR A 134 -1.32 -4.88 -8.00
N VAL A 135 -1.01 -3.60 -8.10
CA VAL A 135 -1.19 -2.84 -9.31
C VAL A 135 -0.18 -3.24 -10.36
N LEU A 136 1.06 -3.56 -10.00
CA LEU A 136 2.09 -4.02 -10.93
C LEU A 136 1.82 -5.42 -11.50
N ALA A 137 0.78 -6.12 -11.02
CA ALA A 137 0.44 -7.50 -11.38
C ALA A 137 1.59 -8.47 -11.10
N PHE A 138 2.37 -8.21 -10.05
CA PHE A 138 3.15 -9.25 -9.40
C PHE A 138 2.24 -9.98 -8.42
N THR A 139 1.26 -10.72 -8.95
CA THR A 139 0.69 -11.83 -8.17
C THR A 139 1.73 -12.95 -8.12
N PRO A 140 1.87 -13.67 -6.99
CA PRO A 140 2.82 -14.79 -6.89
C PRO A 140 2.56 -15.85 -7.97
#